data_AF-A0A3D2VLJ8-F1
#
_entry.id   AF-A0A3D2VLJ8-F1
#
_cell.length_a   1.000
_cell.length_b   1.000
_cell.length_c   1.000
_cell.angle_alpha   90.00
_cell.angle_beta   90.00
_cell.angle_gamma   90.00
#
_symmetry.space_group_name_H-M   'P 1'
#
loop_
_entity.id
_entity.type
_entity.pdbx_description
1 polymer ?
#
loop_
_entity_poly.entity_id
_entity_poly.type
_entity_poly.pdbx_seq_one_letter_code
_entity_poly.pdbx_strand_id
1 'polypeptide(L)'
;MSTDPASAKPGSSTAAVDPIVKPWRSVRREVDLPGATAVWVLTAHVLTIASPALLVAAVSAHRAYLETVLDRPDLLIWSALAFVVASVCESAQNTLDRWYLTGTPPSLLDWLFNTLVVAGLGLQVLAVAGDREWVWGVVILGVLVFADFYLIGLPTAPVQAIMGLASAVLLFRALDQPVVFASLVSVFFTLFFLDVLVRTRQQVMHGFTTIVNVTGVVATALAIGWAATGQAGVGWLGLIVVSVALVGLALVLRPRLLRLPATPRAEQAEEAASTR
;
A
#
# COMPACT_ATOMS: atom_id res chain seq x y z
N MET A 1 65.10 46.67 -5.76
CA MET A 1 65.08 46.61 -4.29
C MET A 1 64.65 47.96 -3.75
N SER A 2 63.38 48.08 -3.38
CA SER A 2 62.88 49.03 -2.38
C SER A 2 61.46 48.54 -2.06
N THR A 3 61.29 48.08 -0.83
CA THR A 3 60.05 47.60 -0.23
C THR A 3 59.42 48.76 0.52
N ASP A 4 58.12 49.00 0.30
CA ASP A 4 57.30 49.65 1.32
C ASP A 4 55.92 48.96 1.38
N PRO A 5 55.48 48.48 2.56
CA PRO A 5 54.21 47.81 2.78
C PRO A 5 53.19 48.77 3.41
N ALA A 6 51.95 48.84 2.86
CA ALA A 6 50.86 49.52 3.55
C ALA A 6 49.49 48.85 3.30
N SER A 7 49.02 48.19 4.36
CA SER A 7 47.64 47.91 4.77
C SER A 7 46.67 47.21 3.80
N ALA A 8 46.65 45.88 3.87
CA ALA A 8 45.42 45.12 3.62
C ALA A 8 44.55 45.15 4.89
N LYS A 9 43.35 45.75 4.81
CA LYS A 9 42.30 45.54 5.82
C LYS A 9 41.75 44.12 5.67
N PRO A 10 41.57 43.35 6.76
CA PRO A 10 40.86 42.08 6.69
C PRO A 10 39.37 42.38 6.49
N GLY A 11 38.89 42.21 5.26
CA GLY A 11 37.47 42.13 4.97
C GLY A 11 36.91 40.88 5.62
N SER A 12 36.09 41.08 6.65
CA SER A 12 35.25 40.09 7.27
C SER A 12 34.35 39.44 6.21
N SER A 13 34.71 38.24 5.75
CA SER A 13 33.76 37.36 5.06
C SER A 13 32.79 36.85 6.11
N THR A 14 31.69 37.59 6.30
CA THR A 14 30.50 37.10 6.97
C THR A 14 30.05 35.83 6.25
N ALA A 15 30.31 34.68 6.87
CA ALA A 15 29.67 33.44 6.48
C ALA A 15 28.16 33.70 6.45
N ALA A 16 27.57 33.66 5.26
CA ALA A 16 26.14 33.75 5.11
C ALA A 16 25.54 32.59 5.90
N VAL A 17 24.92 32.92 7.04
CA VAL A 17 24.11 31.98 7.81
C VAL A 17 23.03 31.50 6.85
N ASP A 18 23.07 30.21 6.50
CA ASP A 18 22.03 29.59 5.70
C ASP A 18 20.67 29.97 6.32
N PRO A 19 19.76 30.60 5.54
CA PRO A 19 18.51 31.06 6.10
C PRO A 19 17.80 29.84 6.67
N ILE A 20 17.38 29.93 7.94
CA ILE A 20 16.59 28.90 8.62
C ILE A 20 15.45 28.52 7.68
N VAL A 21 15.61 27.38 7.00
CA VAL A 21 14.61 26.86 6.08
C VAL A 21 13.46 26.44 6.96
N LYS A 22 12.41 27.26 6.97
CA LYS A 22 11.15 26.95 7.64
C LYS A 22 10.78 25.49 7.30
N PRO A 23 10.45 24.62 8.28
CA PRO A 23 10.32 23.18 8.05
C PRO A 23 9.40 22.81 6.87
N TRP A 24 8.33 23.57 6.67
CA TRP A 24 7.39 23.36 5.56
C TRP A 24 7.96 23.64 4.16
N ARG A 25 9.06 24.38 4.04
CA ARG A 25 9.77 24.56 2.76
C ARG A 25 10.65 23.35 2.39
N SER A 26 11.08 22.51 3.36
CA SER A 26 11.77 21.24 3.03
C SER A 26 10.75 20.20 2.54
N VAL A 27 9.60 20.08 3.22
CA VAL A 27 8.52 19.16 2.83
C VAL A 27 8.03 19.40 1.39
N ARG A 28 7.99 20.66 0.93
CA ARG A 28 7.66 21.00 -0.47
C ARG A 28 8.67 20.52 -1.50
N ARG A 29 9.94 20.38 -1.13
CA ARG A 29 10.94 19.76 -2.01
C ARG A 29 10.74 18.25 -2.10
N GLU A 30 10.21 17.66 -1.04
CA GLU A 30 10.01 16.21 -0.90
C GLU A 30 8.66 15.72 -1.47
N VAL A 31 7.64 16.58 -1.57
CA VAL A 31 6.30 16.24 -2.11
C VAL A 31 5.95 17.14 -3.29
N ASP A 32 5.95 16.59 -4.51
CA ASP A 32 5.66 17.30 -5.76
C ASP A 32 4.20 17.13 -6.21
N LEU A 33 3.26 17.34 -5.27
CA LEU A 33 1.82 17.24 -5.51
C LEU A 33 1.11 18.54 -5.09
N PRO A 34 0.02 18.95 -5.76
CA PRO A 34 -0.84 20.02 -5.28
C PRO A 34 -1.41 19.69 -3.89
N GLY A 35 -1.57 20.68 -3.02
CA GLY A 35 -1.85 20.48 -1.59
C GLY A 35 -2.99 19.52 -1.28
N ALA A 36 -4.15 19.66 -1.94
CA ALA A 36 -5.28 18.76 -1.72
C ALA A 36 -4.99 17.31 -2.16
N THR A 37 -4.25 17.12 -3.25
CA THR A 37 -3.84 15.79 -3.72
C THR A 37 -2.78 15.18 -2.80
N ALA A 38 -1.83 15.99 -2.33
CA ALA A 38 -0.84 15.57 -1.35
C ALA A 38 -1.49 15.06 -0.06
N VAL A 39 -2.43 15.84 0.52
CA VAL A 39 -3.16 15.43 1.73
C VAL A 39 -3.89 14.12 1.51
N TRP A 40 -4.58 13.96 0.38
CA TRP A 40 -5.29 12.72 0.06
C TRP A 40 -4.36 11.51 -0.05
N VAL A 41 -3.30 11.60 -0.87
CA VAL A 41 -2.35 10.50 -1.10
C VAL A 41 -1.62 10.14 0.20
N LEU A 42 -1.08 11.12 0.92
CA LEU A 42 -0.37 10.88 2.18
C LEU A 42 -1.29 10.28 3.25
N THR A 43 -2.54 10.76 3.35
CA THR A 43 -3.51 10.17 4.29
C THR A 43 -3.81 8.72 3.95
N ALA A 44 -3.98 8.39 2.66
CA ALA A 44 -4.20 7.01 2.23
C ALA A 44 -3.03 6.09 2.62
N HIS A 45 -1.79 6.55 2.48
CA HIS A 45 -0.60 5.81 2.89
C HIS A 45 -0.51 5.63 4.42
N VAL A 46 -0.78 6.68 5.20
CA VAL A 46 -0.82 6.59 6.67
C VAL A 46 -1.88 5.57 7.12
N LEU A 47 -3.08 5.61 6.55
CA LEU A 47 -4.13 4.64 6.85
C LEU A 47 -3.71 3.22 6.46
N THR A 48 -3.00 3.07 5.34
CA THR A 48 -2.50 1.77 4.88
C THR A 48 -1.47 1.18 5.83
N ILE A 49 -0.51 1.98 6.30
CA ILE A 49 0.48 1.58 7.31
C ILE A 49 -0.19 1.26 8.65
N ALA A 50 -1.21 2.00 9.05
CA ALA A 50 -1.90 1.80 10.33
C ALA A 50 -2.85 0.60 10.32
N SER A 51 -3.43 0.26 9.17
CA SER A 51 -4.49 -0.75 9.07
C SER A 51 -4.13 -2.16 9.56
N PRO A 52 -2.89 -2.70 9.45
CA PRO A 52 -2.54 -4.00 10.00
C PRO A 52 -2.64 -4.06 11.52
N ALA A 53 -2.64 -2.92 12.22
CA ALA A 53 -2.93 -2.89 13.66
C ALA A 53 -4.33 -3.42 14.00
N LEU A 54 -5.31 -3.30 13.08
CA LEU A 54 -6.64 -3.90 13.26
C LEU A 54 -6.57 -5.42 13.25
N LEU A 55 -5.73 -6.00 12.37
CA LEU A 55 -5.53 -7.44 12.33
C LEU A 55 -4.82 -7.93 13.60
N VAL A 56 -3.77 -7.23 14.05
CA VAL A 56 -3.11 -7.54 15.32
C VAL A 56 -4.10 -7.48 16.49
N ALA A 57 -4.89 -6.41 16.58
CA ALA A 57 -5.88 -6.24 17.63
C ALA A 57 -6.94 -7.36 17.62
N ALA A 58 -7.47 -7.73 16.44
CA ALA A 58 -8.44 -8.81 16.30
C ALA A 58 -7.85 -10.16 16.73
N VAL A 59 -6.60 -10.47 16.34
CA VAL A 59 -5.92 -11.70 16.74
C VAL A 59 -5.67 -11.72 18.24
N SER A 60 -5.18 -10.62 18.82
CA SER A 60 -4.93 -10.54 20.28
C SER A 60 -6.22 -10.64 21.10
N ALA A 61 -7.31 -10.00 20.66
CA ALA A 61 -8.59 -10.01 21.37
C ALA A 61 -9.27 -11.39 21.33
N HIS A 62 -9.07 -12.16 20.26
CA HIS A 62 -9.76 -13.43 20.01
C HIS A 62 -8.83 -14.63 19.93
N ARG A 63 -7.64 -14.56 20.57
CA ARG A 63 -6.60 -15.59 20.47
C ARG A 63 -7.08 -16.99 20.86
N ALA A 64 -7.80 -17.11 21.98
CA ALA A 64 -8.32 -18.40 22.45
C ALA A 64 -9.29 -19.04 21.45
N TYR A 65 -10.11 -18.24 20.76
CA TYR A 65 -10.96 -18.74 19.69
C TYR A 65 -10.11 -19.18 18.48
N LEU A 66 -9.16 -18.36 18.06
CA LEU A 66 -8.31 -18.66 16.90
C LEU A 66 -7.47 -19.93 17.09
N GLU A 67 -6.99 -20.21 18.30
CA GLU A 67 -6.30 -21.45 18.65
C GLU A 67 -7.16 -22.72 18.47
N THR A 68 -8.50 -22.58 18.38
CA THR A 68 -9.41 -23.71 18.13
C THR A 68 -9.73 -23.94 16.65
N VAL A 69 -9.50 -22.94 15.78
CA VAL A 69 -9.89 -23.00 14.37
C VAL A 69 -8.72 -22.83 13.39
N LEU A 70 -7.54 -22.43 13.88
CA LEU A 70 -6.33 -22.22 13.08
C LEU A 70 -5.18 -23.11 13.58
N ASP A 71 -4.39 -23.65 12.65
CA ASP A 71 -3.18 -24.41 12.96
C ASP A 71 -2.12 -23.53 13.67
N ARG A 72 -1.91 -22.29 13.20
CA ARG A 72 -0.82 -21.38 13.64
C ARG A 72 -1.28 -19.91 13.72
N PRO A 73 -2.17 -19.55 14.65
CA PRO A 73 -2.78 -18.21 14.70
C PRO A 73 -1.78 -17.05 14.81
N ASP A 74 -0.64 -17.25 15.49
CA ASP A 74 0.41 -16.22 15.64
C ASP A 74 1.00 -15.77 14.29
N LEU A 75 0.92 -16.60 13.23
CA LEU A 75 1.37 -16.21 11.89
C LEU A 75 0.53 -15.08 11.27
N LEU A 76 -0.70 -14.83 11.76
CA LEU A 76 -1.48 -13.66 11.36
C LEU A 76 -0.87 -12.34 11.85
N ILE A 77 -0.19 -12.35 13.01
CA ILE A 77 0.56 -11.18 13.50
C ILE A 77 1.79 -10.93 12.63
N TRP A 78 2.49 -11.99 12.23
CA TRP A 78 3.60 -11.89 11.30
C TRP A 78 3.16 -11.41 9.91
N SER A 79 1.98 -11.86 9.45
CA SER A 79 1.34 -11.34 8.23
C SER A 79 1.09 -9.84 8.33
N ALA A 80 0.52 -9.37 9.45
CA ALA A 80 0.31 -7.95 9.69
C ALA A 80 1.63 -7.16 9.67
N LEU A 81 2.69 -7.67 10.32
CA LEU A 81 4.01 -7.05 10.29
C LEU A 81 4.59 -6.97 8.87
N ALA A 82 4.46 -8.04 8.08
CA ALA A 82 4.90 -8.05 6.69
C ALA A 82 4.20 -6.93 5.89
N PHE A 83 2.90 -6.73 6.07
CA PHE A 83 2.18 -5.64 5.42
C PHE A 83 2.59 -4.24 5.89
N VAL A 84 2.90 -4.06 7.18
CA VAL A 84 3.43 -2.78 7.69
C VAL A 84 4.76 -2.48 7.00
N VAL A 85 5.70 -3.43 7.01
CA VAL A 85 7.02 -3.24 6.39
C VAL A 85 6.89 -3.01 4.89
N ALA A 86 6.01 -3.76 4.21
CA ALA A 86 5.72 -3.53 2.80
C ALA A 86 5.25 -2.08 2.55
N SER A 87 4.27 -1.61 3.31
CA SER A 87 3.71 -0.25 3.17
C SER A 87 4.75 0.84 3.44
N VAL A 88 5.70 0.59 4.35
CA VAL A 88 6.84 1.47 4.59
C VAL A 88 7.79 1.48 3.39
N CYS A 89 8.09 0.33 2.78
CA CYS A 89 8.90 0.27 1.56
C CYS A 89 8.25 1.04 0.40
N GLU A 90 6.93 0.89 0.21
CA GLU A 90 6.16 1.64 -0.79
C GLU A 90 6.22 3.16 -0.51
N SER A 91 6.02 3.57 0.74
CA SER A 91 6.09 4.99 1.15
C SER A 91 7.50 5.58 0.97
N ALA A 92 8.54 4.80 1.26
CA ALA A 92 9.92 5.20 1.04
C ALA A 92 10.21 5.38 -0.46
N GLN A 93 9.76 4.44 -1.30
CA GLN A 93 9.88 4.56 -2.76
C GLN A 93 9.14 5.80 -3.27
N ASN A 94 7.91 6.00 -2.82
CA ASN A 94 7.12 7.17 -3.18
C ASN A 94 7.78 8.48 -2.73
N THR A 95 8.47 8.49 -1.59
CA THR A 95 9.25 9.66 -1.15
C THR A 95 10.42 9.95 -2.09
N LEU A 96 11.14 8.93 -2.56
CA LEU A 96 12.19 9.09 -3.58
C LEU A 96 11.62 9.62 -4.91
N ASP A 97 10.40 9.20 -5.25
CA ASP A 97 9.67 9.64 -6.45
C ASP A 97 8.92 10.97 -6.23
N ARG A 98 9.17 11.65 -5.10
CA ARG A 98 8.52 12.91 -4.68
C ARG A 98 6.99 12.83 -4.72
N TRP A 99 6.45 11.63 -4.47
CA TRP A 99 5.04 11.27 -4.43
C TRP A 99 4.29 11.42 -5.75
N TYR A 100 4.99 11.66 -6.86
CA TYR A 100 4.40 11.83 -8.18
C TYR A 100 4.66 10.58 -9.02
N LEU A 101 3.70 9.64 -9.00
CA LEU A 101 3.86 8.35 -9.64
C LEU A 101 3.70 8.44 -11.17
N THR A 102 4.73 8.09 -11.93
CA THR A 102 4.68 8.06 -13.41
C THR A 102 4.92 6.68 -14.02
N GLY A 103 5.00 5.62 -13.20
CA GLY A 103 5.41 4.28 -13.63
C GLY A 103 6.93 4.12 -13.61
N THR A 104 7.51 4.18 -12.41
CA THR A 104 8.96 4.07 -12.21
C THR A 104 9.49 2.66 -12.48
N PRO A 105 10.75 2.53 -12.92
CA PRO A 105 11.36 1.22 -13.14
C PRO A 105 11.43 0.44 -11.82
N PRO A 106 11.44 -0.90 -11.87
CA PRO A 106 11.58 -1.75 -10.69
C PRO A 106 12.74 -1.29 -9.80
N SER A 107 12.47 -1.07 -8.53
CA SER A 107 13.47 -0.69 -7.53
C SER A 107 13.56 -1.77 -6.45
N LEU A 108 14.61 -1.72 -5.63
CA LEU A 108 14.72 -2.61 -4.46
C LEU A 108 13.53 -2.43 -3.51
N LEU A 109 13.05 -1.20 -3.32
CA LEU A 109 11.92 -0.90 -2.45
C LEU A 109 10.60 -1.42 -3.04
N ASP A 110 10.41 -1.31 -4.36
CA ASP A 110 9.22 -1.85 -5.02
C ASP A 110 9.24 -3.40 -5.01
N TRP A 111 10.41 -4.01 -5.23
CA TRP A 111 10.58 -5.46 -5.07
C TRP A 111 10.28 -5.92 -3.65
N LEU A 112 10.80 -5.23 -2.62
CA LEU A 112 10.55 -5.53 -1.21
C LEU A 112 9.06 -5.41 -0.87
N PHE A 113 8.41 -4.31 -1.28
CA PHE A 113 6.99 -4.09 -1.08
C PHE A 113 6.17 -5.27 -1.64
N ASN A 114 6.33 -5.56 -2.93
CA ASN A 114 5.55 -6.59 -3.60
C ASN A 114 5.82 -7.99 -3.01
N THR A 115 7.09 -8.31 -2.72
CA THR A 115 7.48 -9.61 -2.14
C THR A 115 6.92 -9.79 -0.72
N LEU A 116 6.95 -8.75 0.11
CA LEU A 116 6.41 -8.78 1.46
C LEU A 116 4.88 -8.88 1.48
N VAL A 117 4.18 -8.30 0.51
CA VAL A 117 2.73 -8.52 0.33
C VAL A 117 2.45 -10.00 0.08
N VAL A 118 3.18 -10.64 -0.83
CA VAL A 118 2.99 -12.08 -1.12
C VAL A 118 3.38 -12.95 0.07
N ALA A 119 4.47 -12.62 0.78
CA ALA A 119 4.85 -13.29 2.01
C ALA A 119 3.76 -13.14 3.09
N GLY A 120 3.18 -11.95 3.24
CA GLY A 120 2.06 -11.70 4.15
C GLY A 120 0.84 -12.56 3.84
N LEU A 121 0.49 -12.74 2.57
CA LEU A 121 -0.58 -13.65 2.14
C LEU A 121 -0.22 -15.12 2.40
N GLY A 122 1.03 -15.51 2.15
CA GLY A 122 1.55 -16.84 2.48
C GLY A 122 1.50 -17.16 3.98
N LEU A 123 1.79 -16.18 4.83
CA LEU A 123 1.66 -16.33 6.28
C LEU A 123 0.21 -16.53 6.73
N GLN A 124 -0.78 -15.96 6.03
CA GLN A 124 -2.19 -16.25 6.29
C GLN A 124 -2.57 -17.68 5.89
N VAL A 125 -2.04 -18.18 4.75
CA VAL A 125 -2.19 -19.58 4.36
C VAL A 125 -1.62 -20.51 5.44
N LEU A 126 -0.41 -20.23 5.92
CA LEU A 126 0.23 -21.01 6.98
C LEU A 126 -0.46 -20.87 8.33
N ALA A 127 -1.11 -19.74 8.62
CA ALA A 127 -1.89 -19.61 9.84
C ALA A 127 -3.03 -20.63 9.89
N VAL A 128 -3.65 -20.93 8.74
CA VAL A 128 -4.78 -21.88 8.65
C VAL A 128 -4.31 -23.32 8.44
N ALA A 129 -3.27 -23.55 7.63
CA ALA A 129 -2.89 -24.88 7.16
C ALA A 129 -1.43 -25.28 7.50
N GLY A 130 -0.81 -24.59 8.45
CA GLY A 130 0.61 -24.68 8.76
C GLY A 130 1.06 -25.94 9.49
N ASP A 131 0.17 -26.82 9.96
CA ASP A 131 0.60 -28.09 10.56
C ASP A 131 0.98 -29.15 9.51
N ARG A 132 0.75 -28.86 8.23
CA ARG A 132 1.17 -29.70 7.11
C ARG A 132 2.51 -29.19 6.57
N GLU A 133 3.59 -29.93 6.79
CA GLU A 133 4.95 -29.54 6.38
C GLU A 133 5.06 -29.19 4.89
N TRP A 134 4.35 -29.91 4.00
CA TRP A 134 4.39 -29.64 2.57
C TRP A 134 3.81 -28.25 2.21
N VAL A 135 2.90 -27.70 3.03
CA VAL A 135 2.30 -26.37 2.80
C VAL A 135 3.37 -25.28 2.98
N TRP A 136 4.28 -25.45 3.95
CA TRP A 136 5.44 -24.54 4.12
C TRP A 136 6.28 -24.51 2.86
N GLY A 137 6.62 -25.67 2.31
CA GLY A 137 7.40 -25.77 1.06
C GLY A 137 6.72 -25.04 -0.10
N VAL A 138 5.40 -25.23 -0.27
CA VAL A 138 4.62 -24.55 -1.33
C VAL A 138 4.58 -23.04 -1.12
N VAL A 139 4.36 -22.56 0.11
CA VAL A 139 4.32 -21.12 0.39
C VAL A 139 5.68 -20.46 0.18
N ILE A 140 6.75 -21.05 0.70
CA ILE A 140 8.12 -20.55 0.51
C ILE A 140 8.47 -20.51 -0.97
N LEU A 141 8.19 -21.58 -1.70
CA LEU A 141 8.41 -21.63 -3.14
C LEU A 141 7.59 -20.55 -3.87
N GLY A 142 6.33 -20.34 -3.51
CA GLY A 142 5.49 -19.29 -4.09
C GLY A 142 6.06 -17.88 -3.89
N VAL A 143 6.57 -17.58 -2.69
CA VAL A 143 7.23 -16.29 -2.40
C VAL A 143 8.52 -16.13 -3.21
N LEU A 144 9.35 -17.17 -3.29
CA LEU A 144 10.60 -17.15 -4.07
C LEU A 144 10.33 -17.00 -5.57
N VAL A 145 9.39 -17.77 -6.12
CA VAL A 145 8.98 -17.68 -7.53
C VAL A 145 8.46 -16.29 -7.85
N PHE A 146 7.64 -15.69 -6.97
CA PHE A 146 7.20 -14.31 -7.15
C PHE A 146 8.38 -13.34 -7.17
N ALA A 147 9.27 -13.43 -6.17
CA ALA A 147 10.41 -12.55 -6.02
C ALA A 147 11.35 -12.63 -7.23
N ASP A 148 11.64 -13.83 -7.72
CA ASP A 148 12.48 -14.06 -8.89
C ASP A 148 11.80 -13.54 -10.15
N PHE A 149 10.51 -13.87 -10.37
CA PHE A 149 9.75 -13.41 -11.52
C PHE A 149 9.73 -11.89 -11.60
N TYR A 150 9.55 -11.21 -10.47
CA TYR A 150 9.60 -9.77 -10.39
C TYR A 150 10.95 -9.22 -10.88
N LEU A 151 12.07 -9.77 -10.38
CA LEU A 151 13.42 -9.30 -10.73
C LEU A 151 13.76 -9.45 -12.22
N ILE A 152 13.26 -10.52 -12.85
CA ILE A 152 13.52 -10.81 -14.27
C ILE A 152 12.41 -10.29 -15.21
N GLY A 153 11.42 -9.56 -14.70
CA GLY A 153 10.34 -8.98 -15.48
C GLY A 153 9.33 -9.99 -16.04
N LEU A 154 9.20 -11.17 -15.42
CA LEU A 154 8.15 -12.13 -15.76
C LEU A 154 6.80 -11.74 -15.12
N PRO A 155 5.66 -12.25 -15.64
CA PRO A 155 4.35 -11.95 -15.07
C PRO A 155 4.20 -12.44 -13.62
N THR A 156 4.09 -11.50 -12.68
CA THR A 156 3.95 -11.78 -11.24
C THR A 156 2.51 -11.90 -10.76
N ALA A 157 1.57 -11.26 -11.47
CA ALA A 157 0.15 -11.23 -11.13
C ALA A 157 -0.48 -12.62 -10.88
N PRO A 158 -0.17 -13.68 -11.67
CA PRO A 158 -0.72 -15.01 -11.39
C PRO A 158 -0.30 -15.57 -10.03
N VAL A 159 0.96 -15.39 -9.63
CA VAL A 159 1.49 -15.93 -8.37
C VAL A 159 0.83 -15.22 -7.19
N GLN A 160 0.73 -13.88 -7.24
CA GLN A 160 0.03 -13.10 -6.23
C GLN A 160 -1.46 -13.45 -6.15
N ALA A 161 -2.13 -13.63 -7.29
CA ALA A 161 -3.54 -14.00 -7.33
C ALA A 161 -3.79 -15.40 -6.72
N ILE A 162 -2.94 -16.38 -7.02
CA ILE A 162 -3.01 -17.73 -6.44
C ILE A 162 -2.84 -17.65 -4.92
N MET A 163 -1.82 -16.92 -4.43
CA MET A 163 -1.58 -16.78 -2.99
C MET A 163 -2.72 -16.06 -2.28
N GLY A 164 -3.24 -14.98 -2.87
CA GLY A 164 -4.37 -14.23 -2.34
C GLY A 164 -5.66 -15.06 -2.29
N LEU A 165 -5.96 -15.81 -3.36
CA LEU A 165 -7.12 -16.70 -3.41
C LEU A 165 -6.99 -17.85 -2.41
N ALA A 166 -5.81 -18.47 -2.31
CA ALA A 166 -5.54 -19.52 -1.34
C ALA A 166 -5.76 -19.03 0.10
N SER A 167 -5.24 -17.84 0.42
CA SER A 167 -5.47 -17.19 1.72
C SER A 167 -6.97 -16.99 1.98
N ALA A 168 -7.70 -16.35 1.07
CA ALA A 168 -9.12 -16.05 1.24
C ALA A 168 -9.97 -17.33 1.40
N VAL A 169 -9.72 -18.36 0.60
CA VAL A 169 -10.45 -19.64 0.67
C VAL A 169 -10.20 -20.35 2.00
N LEU A 170 -8.94 -20.39 2.46
CA LEU A 170 -8.59 -21.06 3.72
C LEU A 170 -9.13 -20.28 4.92
N LEU A 171 -8.99 -18.97 4.94
CA LEU A 171 -9.58 -18.12 5.99
C LEU A 171 -11.11 -18.24 6.02
N PHE A 172 -11.76 -18.27 4.85
CA PHE A 172 -13.21 -18.51 4.80
C PHE A 172 -13.57 -19.87 5.39
N ARG A 173 -12.82 -20.93 5.06
CA ARG A 173 -13.08 -22.26 5.64
C ARG A 173 -12.90 -22.31 7.15
N ALA A 174 -11.95 -21.57 7.69
CA ALA A 174 -11.69 -21.56 9.13
C ALA A 174 -12.68 -20.68 9.91
N LEU A 175 -13.08 -19.54 9.34
CA LEU A 175 -13.86 -18.52 10.05
C LEU A 175 -15.35 -18.52 9.67
N ASP A 176 -15.72 -19.14 8.54
CA ASP A 176 -17.07 -19.12 7.94
C ASP A 176 -17.62 -17.70 7.71
N GLN A 177 -16.74 -16.76 7.34
CA GLN A 177 -17.09 -15.36 7.12
C GLN A 177 -16.79 -14.93 5.68
N PRO A 178 -17.81 -14.75 4.82
CA PRO A 178 -17.60 -14.43 3.39
C PRO A 178 -16.81 -13.15 3.15
N VAL A 179 -16.82 -12.20 4.10
CA VAL A 179 -16.17 -10.89 3.96
C VAL A 179 -14.68 -10.98 3.61
N VAL A 180 -13.97 -12.07 3.94
CA VAL A 180 -12.55 -12.28 3.56
C VAL A 180 -12.32 -12.21 2.05
N PHE A 181 -13.34 -12.50 1.24
CA PHE A 181 -13.29 -12.39 -0.22
C PHE A 181 -13.39 -10.94 -0.73
N ALA A 182 -13.63 -9.95 0.12
CA ALA A 182 -13.53 -8.53 -0.24
C ALA A 182 -12.11 -8.15 -0.73
N SER A 183 -11.09 -8.94 -0.36
CA SER A 183 -9.73 -8.85 -0.92
C SER A 183 -9.69 -9.01 -2.44
N LEU A 184 -10.53 -9.88 -3.04
CA LEU A 184 -10.60 -10.06 -4.49
C LEU A 184 -11.17 -8.82 -5.19
N VAL A 185 -12.18 -8.20 -4.58
CA VAL A 185 -12.78 -6.95 -5.07
C VAL A 185 -11.76 -5.82 -4.97
N SER A 186 -11.00 -5.78 -3.88
CA SER A 186 -9.89 -4.84 -3.69
C SER A 186 -8.84 -4.97 -4.79
N VAL A 187 -8.40 -6.19 -5.15
CA VAL A 187 -7.44 -6.40 -6.27
C VAL A 187 -7.97 -5.79 -7.58
N PHE A 188 -9.24 -6.00 -7.91
CA PHE A 188 -9.85 -5.37 -9.08
C PHE A 188 -9.74 -3.83 -9.02
N PHE A 189 -10.10 -3.24 -7.88
CA PHE A 189 -10.05 -1.78 -7.71
C PHE A 189 -8.63 -1.21 -7.74
N THR A 190 -7.66 -1.90 -7.12
CA THR A 190 -6.24 -1.54 -7.18
C THR A 190 -5.79 -1.44 -8.64
N LEU A 191 -6.05 -2.47 -9.44
CA LEU A 191 -5.69 -2.48 -10.86
C LEU A 191 -6.47 -1.44 -11.68
N PHE A 192 -7.75 -1.25 -11.36
CA PHE A 192 -8.60 -0.26 -12.03
C PHE A 192 -8.07 1.17 -11.82
N PHE A 193 -7.82 1.56 -10.57
CA PHE A 193 -7.32 2.90 -10.26
C PHE A 193 -5.88 3.09 -10.73
N LEU A 194 -5.04 2.06 -10.66
CA LEU A 194 -3.69 2.09 -11.23
C LEU A 194 -3.69 2.28 -12.76
N ASP A 195 -4.57 1.59 -13.50
CA ASP A 195 -4.73 1.79 -14.96
C ASP A 195 -5.11 3.24 -15.28
N VAL A 196 -6.08 3.81 -14.53
CA VAL A 196 -6.46 5.21 -14.71
C VAL A 196 -5.30 6.15 -14.36
N LEU A 197 -4.59 5.90 -13.25
CA LEU A 197 -3.44 6.68 -12.80
C LEU A 197 -2.35 6.73 -13.86
N VAL A 198 -1.91 5.57 -14.37
CA VAL A 198 -0.81 5.48 -15.33
C VAL A 198 -1.18 6.16 -16.65
N ARG A 199 -2.43 6.01 -17.12
CA ARG A 199 -2.89 6.60 -18.39
C ARG A 199 -3.08 8.11 -18.31
N THR A 200 -3.61 8.61 -17.20
CA THR A 200 -3.99 10.04 -17.08
C THR A 200 -2.97 10.86 -16.30
N ARG A 201 -2.06 10.22 -15.54
CA ARG A 201 -1.19 10.84 -14.54
C ARG A 201 -1.97 11.64 -13.49
N GLN A 202 -3.22 11.25 -13.23
CA GLN A 202 -4.07 11.87 -12.22
C GLN A 202 -3.81 11.23 -10.85
N GLN A 203 -2.97 11.88 -10.04
CA GLN A 203 -2.44 11.41 -8.76
C GLN A 203 -3.50 11.23 -7.67
N VAL A 204 -4.72 11.76 -7.83
CA VAL A 204 -5.84 11.37 -6.95
C VAL A 204 -6.10 9.85 -7.00
N MET A 205 -5.88 9.23 -8.17
CA MET A 205 -6.02 7.78 -8.33
C MET A 205 -4.95 7.00 -7.56
N HIS A 206 -3.77 7.58 -7.29
CA HIS A 206 -2.75 6.98 -6.42
C HIS A 206 -3.33 6.72 -5.03
N GLY A 207 -3.92 7.74 -4.40
CA GLY A 207 -4.55 7.56 -3.08
C GLY A 207 -5.71 6.55 -3.09
N PHE A 208 -6.47 6.46 -4.19
CA PHE A 208 -7.49 5.41 -4.33
C PHE A 208 -6.88 4.01 -4.41
N THR A 209 -5.86 3.81 -5.26
CA THR A 209 -5.12 2.54 -5.35
C THR A 209 -4.56 2.12 -4.00
N THR A 210 -3.96 3.05 -3.26
CA THR A 210 -3.39 2.80 -1.93
C THR A 210 -4.47 2.40 -0.92
N ILE A 211 -5.56 3.18 -0.78
CA ILE A 211 -6.55 2.91 0.27
C ILE A 211 -7.36 1.64 0.01
N VAL A 212 -7.65 1.29 -1.25
CA VAL A 212 -8.39 0.05 -1.52
C VAL A 212 -7.58 -1.18 -1.18
N ASN A 213 -6.24 -1.12 -1.23
CA ASN A 213 -5.34 -2.21 -0.87
C ASN A 213 -5.49 -2.64 0.61
N VAL A 214 -5.97 -1.73 1.48
CA VAL A 214 -6.23 -1.98 2.90
C VAL A 214 -7.41 -2.94 3.14
N THR A 215 -8.34 -3.02 2.19
CA THR A 215 -9.62 -3.72 2.37
C THR A 215 -9.43 -5.18 2.77
N GLY A 216 -8.43 -5.88 2.23
CA GLY A 216 -8.18 -7.27 2.57
C GLY A 216 -7.83 -7.46 4.06
N VAL A 217 -6.94 -6.61 4.59
CA VAL A 217 -6.52 -6.66 6.00
C VAL A 217 -7.69 -6.36 6.94
N VAL A 218 -8.48 -5.33 6.62
CA VAL A 218 -9.68 -4.95 7.39
C VAL A 218 -10.72 -6.06 7.34
N ALA A 219 -10.97 -6.64 6.16
CA ALA A 219 -11.92 -7.73 5.99
C ALA A 219 -11.54 -8.96 6.83
N THR A 220 -10.26 -9.33 6.86
CA THR A 220 -9.78 -10.43 7.71
C THR A 220 -9.96 -10.11 9.20
N ALA A 221 -9.65 -8.88 9.64
CA ALA A 221 -9.86 -8.48 11.03
C ALA A 221 -11.35 -8.54 11.43
N LEU A 222 -12.25 -8.06 10.57
CA LEU A 222 -13.70 -8.15 10.78
C LEU A 222 -14.20 -9.60 10.80
N ALA A 223 -13.72 -10.44 9.88
CA ALA A 223 -14.04 -11.86 9.85
C ALA A 223 -13.68 -12.54 11.18
N ILE A 224 -12.49 -12.28 11.72
CA ILE A 224 -12.08 -12.82 13.03
C ILE A 224 -13.05 -12.37 14.13
N GLY A 225 -13.35 -11.07 14.21
CA GLY A 225 -14.24 -10.53 15.23
C GLY A 225 -15.65 -11.11 15.16
N TRP A 226 -16.22 -11.23 13.95
CA TRP A 226 -17.56 -11.79 13.76
C TRP A 226 -17.61 -13.28 14.05
N ALA A 227 -16.64 -14.05 13.55
CA ALA A 227 -16.58 -15.49 13.80
C ALA A 227 -16.43 -15.80 15.30
N ALA A 228 -15.55 -15.07 16.00
CA ALA A 228 -15.30 -15.27 17.43
C ALA A 228 -16.50 -14.89 18.31
N THR A 229 -17.36 -13.98 17.85
CA THR A 229 -18.53 -13.50 18.60
C THR A 229 -19.85 -14.14 18.13
N GLY A 230 -19.81 -15.05 17.15
CA GLY A 230 -21.00 -15.66 16.56
C GLY A 230 -21.88 -14.68 15.78
N GLN A 231 -21.35 -13.53 15.36
CA GLN A 231 -22.07 -12.58 14.52
C GLN A 231 -22.07 -13.07 13.06
N ALA A 232 -23.22 -12.94 12.40
CA ALA A 232 -23.39 -13.39 11.02
C ALA A 232 -22.61 -12.56 9.98
N GLY A 233 -22.14 -11.36 10.36
CA GLY A 233 -21.35 -10.50 9.47
C GLY A 233 -22.05 -10.15 8.16
N VAL A 234 -21.28 -10.01 7.09
CA VAL A 234 -21.79 -9.84 5.71
C VAL A 234 -21.92 -11.21 5.05
N GLY A 235 -23.17 -11.64 4.83
CA GLY A 235 -23.45 -12.87 4.09
C GLY A 235 -23.11 -12.77 2.60
N TRP A 236 -23.04 -13.93 1.93
CA TRP A 236 -22.68 -14.05 0.50
C TRP A 236 -23.48 -13.12 -0.42
N LEU A 237 -24.81 -13.07 -0.25
CA LEU A 237 -25.66 -12.22 -1.08
C LEU A 237 -25.28 -10.74 -0.92
N GLY A 238 -25.06 -10.28 0.31
CA GLY A 238 -24.65 -8.90 0.60
C GLY A 238 -23.31 -8.59 -0.05
N LEU A 239 -22.33 -9.48 0.10
CA LEU A 239 -21.02 -9.32 -0.51
C LEU A 239 -21.11 -9.25 -2.04
N ILE A 240 -21.84 -10.17 -2.68
CA ILE A 240 -22.01 -10.22 -4.14
C ILE A 240 -22.71 -8.94 -4.64
N VAL A 241 -23.82 -8.54 -4.03
CA VAL A 241 -24.59 -7.35 -4.44
C VAL A 241 -23.72 -6.09 -4.35
N VAL A 242 -23.02 -5.90 -3.22
CA VAL A 242 -22.12 -4.75 -3.05
C VAL A 242 -20.98 -4.80 -4.06
N SER A 243 -20.36 -5.97 -4.26
CA SER A 243 -19.25 -6.14 -5.20
C SER A 243 -19.67 -5.81 -6.64
N VAL A 244 -20.80 -6.37 -7.10
CA VAL A 244 -21.35 -6.11 -8.44
C VAL A 244 -21.71 -4.64 -8.61
N ALA A 245 -22.34 -4.02 -7.60
CA ALA A 245 -22.69 -2.60 -7.66
C ALA A 245 -21.45 -1.71 -7.75
N LEU A 246 -20.43 -1.98 -6.92
CA LEU A 246 -19.17 -1.24 -6.92
C LEU A 246 -18.41 -1.41 -8.25
N VAL A 247 -18.22 -2.65 -8.72
CA VAL A 247 -17.56 -2.93 -9.99
C VAL A 247 -18.34 -2.31 -11.16
N GLY A 248 -19.66 -2.45 -11.18
CA GLY A 248 -20.52 -1.85 -12.20
C GLY A 248 -20.39 -0.32 -12.22
N LEU A 249 -20.43 0.34 -11.06
CA LEU A 249 -20.22 1.77 -10.95
C LEU A 249 -18.83 2.19 -11.45
N ALA A 250 -17.78 1.46 -11.09
CA ALA A 250 -16.42 1.74 -11.55
C ALA A 250 -16.33 1.69 -13.09
N LEU A 251 -16.91 0.66 -13.71
CA LEU A 251 -16.92 0.50 -15.16
C LEU A 251 -17.72 1.61 -15.85
N VAL A 252 -18.85 2.03 -15.29
CA VAL A 252 -19.65 3.16 -15.80
C VAL A 252 -18.89 4.48 -15.69
N LEU A 253 -18.13 4.69 -14.61
CA LEU A 253 -17.34 5.91 -14.40
C LEU A 253 -16.05 5.92 -15.23
N ARG A 254 -15.54 4.76 -15.65
CA ARG A 254 -14.24 4.62 -16.34
C ARG A 254 -14.04 5.60 -17.51
N PRO A 255 -15.00 5.79 -18.46
CA PRO A 255 -14.79 6.71 -19.57
C PRO A 255 -14.63 8.16 -19.14
N ARG A 256 -15.23 8.56 -18.01
CA ARG A 256 -15.07 9.90 -17.43
C ARG A 256 -13.74 10.02 -16.71
N LEU A 257 -13.38 9.01 -15.93
CA LEU A 257 -12.10 8.98 -15.20
C LEU A 257 -10.90 9.04 -16.16
N LEU A 258 -10.97 8.36 -17.31
CA LEU A 258 -9.92 8.40 -18.34
C LEU A 258 -9.81 9.74 -19.09
N ARG A 259 -10.74 10.68 -18.88
CA ARG A 259 -10.69 12.04 -19.42
C ARG A 259 -10.20 13.07 -18.40
N LEU A 260 -9.89 12.64 -17.19
CA LEU A 260 -9.35 13.55 -16.18
C LEU A 260 -8.01 14.11 -16.67
N PRO A 261 -7.77 15.43 -16.51
CA PRO A 261 -6.48 16.01 -16.82
C PRO A 261 -5.41 15.44 -15.89
N ALA A 262 -4.16 15.44 -16.34
CA ALA A 262 -3.03 15.11 -15.47
C ALA A 262 -2.99 16.06 -14.27
N THR A 263 -2.59 15.54 -13.10
CA THR A 263 -2.34 16.41 -11.96
C THR A 263 -1.11 17.27 -12.28
N PRO A 264 -1.20 18.61 -12.21
CA PRO A 264 -0.02 19.44 -12.36
C PRO A 264 0.96 19.15 -11.22
N ARG A 265 2.26 19.36 -11.47
CA ARG A 265 3.26 19.37 -10.40
C ARG A 265 3.03 20.56 -9.46
N ALA A 266 3.57 20.52 -8.25
CA ALA A 266 3.27 21.51 -7.22
C ALA A 266 3.62 22.94 -7.67
N GLU A 267 4.80 23.13 -8.27
CA GLU A 267 5.28 24.43 -8.76
C GLU A 267 4.36 24.99 -9.88
N GLN A 268 3.94 24.13 -10.82
CA GLN A 268 3.06 24.51 -11.93
C GLN A 268 1.67 24.93 -11.45
N ALA A 269 1.16 24.29 -10.39
CA ALA A 269 -0.14 24.64 -9.81
C ALA A 269 -0.11 26.02 -9.13
N GLU A 270 1.02 26.41 -8.54
CA GLU A 270 1.18 27.70 -7.87
C GLU A 270 1.32 28.86 -8.86
N GLU A 271 2.06 28.68 -9.95
CA GLU A 271 2.14 29.67 -11.04
C GLU A 271 0.77 29.95 -11.67
N ALA A 272 -0.05 28.91 -11.84
CA ALA A 272 -1.41 29.05 -12.35
C ALA A 272 -2.37 29.73 -11.35
N ALA A 273 -2.07 29.68 -10.04
CA ALA A 273 -2.88 30.30 -8.99
C ALA A 273 -2.48 31.75 -8.73
N SER A 274 -1.21 32.12 -8.90
CA SER A 274 -0.71 33.50 -8.71
C SER A 274 -1.04 34.44 -9.87
N THR A 275 -1.48 33.88 -11.00
CA THR A 275 -1.88 34.61 -12.22
C THR A 275 -3.39 34.88 -12.32
N ARG A 276 -4.17 34.51 -11.30
CA ARG A 276 -5.62 34.73 -11.19
C ARG A 276 -5.93 35.73 -10.09
#